data_AF-A0A947BVK5-F1
#
_entry.id   AF-A0A947BVK5-F1
#
_cell.length_a   1.000
_cell.length_b   1.000
_cell.length_c   1.000
_cell.angle_alpha   90.00
_cell.angle_beta   90.00
_cell.angle_gamma   90.00
#
_symmetry.space_group_name_H-M   'P 1'
#
loop_
_entity.id
_entity.type
_entity.pdbx_description
1 polymer ?
#
loop_
_entity_poly.entity_id
_entity_poly.type
_entity_poly.pdbx_seq_one_letter_code
_entity_poly.pdbx_strand_id
1 'polypeptide(L)' 'MSDLNPRQQQAVQYLDGPLLVLAGAGSGKTRVITSKIVHLIEKAKLSPSHITAVTFTNKA' A
#
# COMPACT_ATOMS: atom_id res chain seq x y z
N MET A 1 8.21 7.11 5.62
CA MET A 1 6.77 7.10 5.99
C MET A 1 6.23 8.47 6.43
N SER A 2 7.07 9.51 6.52
CA SER A 2 6.78 10.80 7.15
C SER A 2 5.83 11.74 6.39
N ASP A 3 5.12 11.26 5.37
CA ASP A 3 4.46 12.15 4.40
C ASP A 3 3.21 11.48 3.79
N LEU A 4 2.56 10.64 4.60
CA LEU A 4 1.23 10.08 4.36
C LEU A 4 0.22 10.79 5.26
N ASN A 5 -0.94 11.16 4.73
CA ASN A 5 -2.02 11.66 5.58
C ASN A 5 -2.63 10.53 6.44
N PRO A 6 -3.43 10.85 7.47
CA PRO A 6 -3.96 9.81 8.38
C PRO A 6 -4.74 8.69 7.71
N ARG A 7 -5.54 8.97 6.67
CA ARG A 7 -6.30 7.94 5.95
C ARG A 7 -5.39 7.02 5.13
N GLN A 8 -4.34 7.59 4.52
CA GLN A 8 -3.33 6.81 3.81
C GLN A 8 -2.54 5.91 4.77
N GLN A 9 -2.19 6.42 5.96
CA GLN A 9 -1.52 5.63 7.00
C GLN A 9 -2.38 4.46 7.46
N GLN A 10 -3.68 4.70 7.70
CA GLN A 10 -4.63 3.63 8.05
C GLN A 10 -4.66 2.53 6.98
N ALA A 11 -4.74 2.89 5.70
CA ALA A 11 -4.70 1.92 4.61
C ALA A 11 -3.39 1.11 4.59
N VAL A 12 -2.24 1.78 4.83
CA VAL A 12 -0.92 1.13 4.92
C VAL A 12 -0.85 0.15 6.10
N GLN A 13 -1.46 0.46 7.23
CA GLN A 13 -1.35 -0.31 8.47
C GLN A 13 -2.38 -1.44 8.63
N TYR A 14 -3.46 -1.46 7.85
CA TYR A 14 -4.52 -2.45 7.99
C TYR A 14 -4.12 -3.89 7.59
N LEU A 15 -4.17 -4.88 8.47
CA LEU A 15 -3.62 -6.24 8.21
C LEU A 15 -4.65 -7.39 8.27
N ASP A 16 -5.91 -7.12 8.56
CA ASP A 16 -6.83 -8.18 8.99
C ASP A 16 -7.50 -8.94 7.83
N GLY A 17 -7.87 -8.26 6.74
CA GLY A 17 -8.65 -8.87 5.66
C GLY A 17 -8.70 -8.04 4.37
N PRO A 18 -9.72 -8.22 3.51
CA PRO A 18 -9.89 -7.39 2.33
C PRO A 18 -10.06 -5.90 2.68
N LEU A 19 -9.47 -5.02 1.88
CA LEU A 19 -9.57 -3.56 2.02
C LEU A 19 -9.85 -2.91 0.66
N LEU A 20 -10.87 -2.07 0.58
CA LEU A 20 -11.15 -1.21 -0.57
C LEU A 20 -10.73 0.23 -0.26
N VAL A 21 -9.85 0.79 -1.09
CA VAL A 21 -9.42 2.20 -0.99
C VAL A 21 -9.99 2.98 -2.17
N LEU A 22 -10.95 3.86 -1.90
CA LEU A 22 -11.50 4.79 -2.90
C LEU A 22 -10.65 6.06 -2.96
N ALA A 23 -10.18 6.42 -4.16
CA ALA A 23 -9.17 7.45 -4.32
C ALA A 23 -9.27 8.14 -5.69
N GLY A 24 -9.28 9.48 -5.69
CA GLY A 24 -9.32 10.30 -6.91
C GLY A 24 -7.97 10.35 -7.66
N ALA A 25 -7.93 11.14 -8.73
CA ALA A 25 -6.66 11.48 -9.40
C ALA A 25 -5.75 12.29 -8.44
N GLY A 26 -4.43 12.10 -8.56
CA GLY A 26 -3.44 12.86 -7.74
C GLY A 26 -3.39 12.54 -6.24
N SER A 27 -4.26 11.67 -5.72
CA SER A 27 -4.38 11.41 -4.27
C SER A 27 -3.29 10.51 -3.66
N GLY A 28 -2.20 10.24 -4.38
CA GLY A 28 -1.08 9.42 -3.89
C GLY A 28 -1.30 7.90 -3.88
N LYS A 29 -2.19 7.35 -4.72
CA LYS A 29 -2.50 5.90 -4.79
C LYS A 29 -1.25 5.00 -4.85
N THR A 30 -0.35 5.27 -5.78
CA THR A 30 0.90 4.50 -5.93
C THR A 30 1.75 4.56 -4.66
N ARG A 31 1.83 5.73 -4.02
CA ARG A 31 2.56 5.91 -2.74
C ARG A 31 1.97 5.06 -1.62
N VAL A 32 0.64 4.95 -1.54
CA VAL A 32 -0.04 4.09 -0.57
C VAL A 32 0.30 2.62 -0.82
N ILE A 33 0.21 2.16 -2.06
CA ILE A 33 0.51 0.76 -2.43
C ILE A 33 1.97 0.41 -2.15
N THR A 34 2.93 1.25 -2.56
CA THR A 34 4.36 0.98 -2.31
C THR A 34 4.68 1.02 -0.81
N SER A 35 4.14 1.99 -0.08
CA SER A 35 4.31 2.06 1.39
C SER A 35 3.67 0.87 2.10
N LYS A 36 2.55 0.34 1.57
CA LYS A 36 1.90 -0.87 2.08
C LYS A 36 2.82 -2.08 1.93
N ILE A 37 3.42 -2.27 0.77
CA ILE A 37 4.35 -3.38 0.51
C ILE A 37 5.54 -3.30 1.48
N VAL A 38 6.15 -2.12 1.64
CA VAL A 38 7.23 -1.90 2.61
C VAL A 38 6.77 -2.23 4.04
N HIS A 39 5.57 -1.78 4.44
CA HIS A 39 5.02 -2.09 5.76
C HIS A 39 4.81 -3.59 5.97
N LEU A 40 4.28 -4.31 4.98
CA LEU A 40 4.08 -5.76 5.03
C LEU A 40 5.41 -6.51 5.22
N ILE A 41 6.47 -6.07 4.55
CA ILE A 41 7.80 -6.68 4.65
C ILE A 41 8.46 -6.32 6.00
N GLU A 42 8.57 -5.03 6.30
CA GLU A 42 9.39 -4.56 7.43
C GLU A 42 8.71 -4.74 8.79
N LYS A 43 7.39 -4.51 8.85
CA LYS A 43 6.60 -4.48 10.10
C LYS A 43 5.83 -5.78 10.28
N ALA A 44 5.11 -6.23 9.25
CA ALA A 44 4.36 -7.50 9.33
C ALA A 44 5.23 -8.75 9.08
N LYS A 45 6.53 -8.58 8.74
CA LYS A 45 7.51 -9.66 8.54
C LYS A 45 7.09 -10.70 7.49
N LEU A 46 6.30 -10.29 6.50
CA LEU A 46 5.95 -11.15 5.37
C LEU A 46 7.14 -11.26 4.41
N SER A 47 7.40 -12.48 3.94
CA SER A 47 8.35 -12.69 2.85
C SER A 47 7.88 -11.91 1.62
N PRO A 48 8.76 -11.15 0.95
CA PRO A 48 8.42 -10.47 -0.30
C PRO A 48 7.84 -11.41 -1.36
N SER A 49 8.26 -12.68 -1.37
CA SER A 49 7.75 -13.70 -2.30
C SER A 49 6.27 -14.03 -2.13
N HIS A 50 5.65 -13.66 -0.99
CA HIS A 50 4.22 -13.85 -0.73
C HIS A 50 3.38 -12.61 -1.09
N ILE A 51 3.99 -11.57 -1.64
CA ILE A 51 3.30 -10.32 -1.98
C ILE A 51 3.25 -10.20 -3.51
N THR A 52 2.05 -9.99 -4.06
CA THR A 52 1.87 -9.68 -5.48
C THR A 52 1.19 -8.33 -5.62
N ALA A 53 1.78 -7.46 -6.43
CA ALA A 53 1.18 -6.18 -6.81
C ALA A 53 0.90 -6.20 -8.32
N VAL A 54 -0.34 -5.89 -8.69
CA VAL A 54 -0.78 -5.91 -10.09
C VAL A 54 -1.19 -4.50 -10.47
N THR A 55 -0.76 -4.09 -11.67
CA THR A 55 -1.10 -2.81 -12.28
C THR A 55 -1.47 -3.03 -13.74
N PHE A 56 -2.12 -2.04 -14.36
CA PHE A 56 -2.58 -2.17 -15.74
C PHE A 56 -1.45 -1.95 -16.76
N THR A 57 -0.41 -1.19 -16.41
CA THR A 57 0.68 -0.85 -17.33
C THR A 57 2.03 -1.11 -16.68
N ASN A 58 3.00 -1.63 -17.43
CA ASN A 58 4.35 -1.93 -16.91
C ASN A 58 5.15 -0.70 -16.45
N LYS A 59 4.75 0.51 -16.87
CA LYS A 59 5.42 1.77 -16.49
C LYS A 59 5.05 2.24 -15.08
N ALA A 60 3.91 1.78 -14.56
CA ALA A 60 3.32 2.26 -13.32
C ALA A 60 4.08 1.80 -12.07
#